data_AF-A0A0G1BLJ1-F1
#
_entry.id   AF-A0A0G1BLJ1-F1
#
_cell.length_a   1.000
_cell.length_b   1.000
_cell.length_c   1.000
_cell.angle_alpha   90.00
_cell.angle_beta   90.00
_cell.angle_gamma   90.00
#
_symmetry.space_group_name_H-M   'P 1'
#
loop_
_entity.id
_entity.type
_entity.pdbx_description
1 polymer ?
#
loop_
_entity_poly.entity_id
_entity_poly.type
_entity_poly.pdbx_seq_one_letter_code
_entity_poly.pdbx_strand_id
1 'polypeptide(L)' 'MEIFLMNEGSELDTIPGSKNFDISAKVAEFKGLMGEIYACGTCLELRGKGESNVCPVSTMSDLLKMVEGSDKVLVFG' A
#
# COMPACT_ATOMS: atom_id res chain seq x y z
N MET A 1 -7.73 -5.84 -8.13
CA MET A 1 -6.98 -4.59 -8.38
C MET A 1 -5.97 -4.47 -7.26
N GLU A 2 -4.71 -4.26 -7.61
CA GLU A 2 -3.61 -4.30 -6.66
C GLU A 2 -2.96 -2.92 -6.55
N ILE A 3 -2.57 -2.55 -5.33
CA ILE A 3 -1.81 -1.32 -5.03
C ILE A 3 -0.53 -1.73 -4.32
N PHE A 4 0.60 -1.20 -4.79
CA PHE A 4 1.89 -1.38 -4.13
C PHE A 4 2.39 -0.04 -3.60
N LEU A 5 2.62 0.03 -2.30
CA LEU A 5 3.07 1.21 -1.58
C LEU A 5 4.58 1.15 -1.36
N MET A 6 5.27 2.20 -1.80
CA MET A 6 6.71 2.36 -1.64
C MET A 6 7.04 3.77 -1.11
N ASN A 7 8.27 3.96 -0.66
CA ASN A 7 8.74 5.20 -0.05
C ASN A 7 7.79 5.70 1.06
N GLU A 8 7.44 6.99 1.11
CA GLU A 8 6.52 7.57 2.11
C GLU A 8 5.11 6.97 2.04
N GLY A 9 4.69 6.47 0.86
CA GLY A 9 3.41 5.78 0.70
C GLY A 9 3.29 4.52 1.55
N SER A 10 4.41 3.89 1.94
CA SER A 10 4.41 2.70 2.81
C SER A 10 3.89 2.99 4.22
N GLU A 11 3.82 4.26 4.62
CA GLU A 11 3.40 4.68 5.95
C GLU A 11 1.89 4.95 6.06
N LEU A 12 1.09 4.45 5.10
CA LEU A 12 -0.36 4.66 4.97
C LEU A 12 -1.12 4.55 6.30
N ASP A 13 -0.80 3.55 7.11
CA ASP A 13 -1.45 3.27 8.40
C ASP A 13 -1.23 4.34 9.46
N THR A 14 -0.20 5.15 9.28
CA THR A 14 0.19 6.19 10.23
C THR A 14 -0.35 7.55 9.84
N ILE A 15 -0.94 7.67 8.64
CA ILE A 15 -1.47 8.93 8.13
C ILE A 15 -2.82 9.20 8.82
N PRO A 16 -2.94 10.27 9.60
CA PRO A 16 -4.21 10.60 10.23
C PRO A 16 -5.23 11.02 9.16
N GLY A 17 -6.47 10.54 9.30
CA GLY A 17 -7.58 11.04 8.51
C GLY A 17 -7.78 12.54 8.70
N SER A 18 -8.23 13.23 7.65
CA SER A 18 -8.63 14.63 7.73
C SER A 18 -10.16 14.74 7.84
N LYS A 19 -10.68 15.90 8.26
CA LYS A 19 -12.13 16.15 8.29
C LYS A 19 -12.82 15.94 6.93
N ASN A 20 -12.10 16.15 5.83
CA ASN A 20 -12.65 16.08 4.48
C ASN A 20 -12.34 14.75 3.79
N PHE A 21 -11.44 13.94 4.35
CA PHE A 21 -10.98 12.71 3.73
C PHE A 21 -10.49 11.72 4.78
N ASP A 22 -11.31 10.70 5.03
CA ASP A 22 -10.99 9.59 5.91
C ASP A 22 -10.29 8.47 5.12
N ILE A 23 -8.97 8.43 5.25
CA ILE A 23 -8.12 7.45 4.55
C ILE A 23 -8.43 6.04 5.03
N SER A 24 -8.65 5.83 6.33
CA SER A 24 -8.92 4.51 6.90
C SER A 24 -10.23 3.95 6.36
N ALA A 25 -11.28 4.78 6.24
CA ALA A 25 -12.54 4.38 5.62
C ALA A 25 -12.36 3.99 4.15
N LYS A 26 -11.53 4.72 3.38
CA LYS A 26 -11.25 4.40 1.98
C LYS A 26 -10.42 3.13 1.79
N VAL A 27 -9.47 2.88 2.68
CA VAL A 27 -8.72 1.61 2.70
C VAL A 27 -9.67 0.44 3.00
N ALA A 28 -10.58 0.60 3.96
CA ALA A 28 -11.57 -0.43 4.28
C ALA A 28 -12.54 -0.68 3.10
N GLU A 29 -13.03 0.38 2.44
CA GLU A 29 -13.87 0.29 1.25
C GLU A 29 -13.16 -0.45 0.11
N PHE A 30 -11.89 -0.10 -0.17
CA PHE A 30 -11.11 -0.73 -1.23
C PHE A 30 -10.92 -2.23 -1.00
N LYS A 31 -10.61 -2.63 0.25
CA LYS A 31 -10.51 -4.05 0.63
C LYS A 31 -11.85 -4.77 0.55
N GLY A 32 -12.95 -4.10 0.92
CA GLY A 32 -14.31 -4.63 0.78
C GLY A 32 -14.69 -4.95 -0.66
N LEU A 33 -14.05 -4.29 -1.63
CA LEU A 33 -14.18 -4.54 -3.07
C LEU A 33 -13.14 -5.54 -3.60
N MET A 34 -12.55 -6.37 -2.73
CA MET A 34 -11.51 -7.35 -3.06
C MET A 34 -10.22 -6.72 -3.65
N GLY A 35 -9.96 -5.46 -3.32
CA GLY A 35 -8.70 -4.80 -3.62
C GLY A 35 -7.60 -5.19 -2.63
N GLU A 36 -6.38 -5.37 -3.13
CA GLU A 36 -5.22 -5.72 -2.31
C GLU A 36 -4.24 -4.56 -2.25
N ILE A 37 -3.69 -4.31 -1.05
CA ILE A 37 -2.73 -3.23 -0.79
C ILE A 37 -1.51 -3.84 -0.13
N TYR A 38 -0.36 -3.64 -0.75
CA TYR A 38 0.92 -4.18 -0.30
C TYR A 38 1.86 -3.05 0.08
N ALA A 39 2.70 -3.26 1.11
CA ALA A 39 3.71 -2.31 1.52
C ALA A 39 5.13 -2.86 1.32
N CYS A 40 6.03 -2.06 0.75
CA CYS A 40 7.43 -2.41 0.61
C CYS A 40 8.09 -2.60 1.98
N GLY A 41 8.52 -3.83 2.28
CA GLY A 41 9.13 -4.16 3.58
C GLY A 41 10.36 -3.33 3.90
N THR A 42 11.28 -3.20 2.95
CA THR A 42 12.50 -2.41 3.14
C THR A 42 12.20 -0.92 3.39
N CYS A 43 11.13 -0.36 2.84
CA CYS A 43 10.74 1.03 3.12
C CYS A 43 10.27 1.20 4.57
N LEU A 44 9.50 0.24 5.09
CA LEU A 44 9.05 0.23 6.49
C LEU A 44 10.24 0.09 7.44
N GLU A 45 11.13 -0.87 7.17
CA GLU A 45 12.34 -1.12 7.97
C GLU A 45 13.23 0.14 8.07
N LEU A 46 13.51 0.79 6.94
CA LEU A 46 14.33 2.01 6.90
C LEU A 46 13.73 3.16 7.70
N ARG A 47 12.42 3.12 7.98
CA ARG A 47 11.68 4.13 8.74
C ARG A 47 11.40 3.71 10.18
N GLY A 48 11.95 2.58 10.61
CA GLY A 48 11.71 2.02 11.95
C GLY A 48 10.25 1.63 12.17
N LYS A 49 9.52 1.32 11.10
CA LYS A 49 8.15 0.80 11.16
C LYS A 49 8.22 -0.73 11.07
N GLY A 50 7.50 -1.40 11.98
CA GLY A 50 7.31 -2.85 11.91
C GLY A 50 6.30 -3.25 10.84
N GLU A 51 6.00 -4.54 10.77
CA GLU A 51 4.92 -5.05 9.92
C GLU A 51 3.61 -4.32 10.24
N SER A 52 2.92 -3.90 9.18
CA SER A 52 1.64 -3.21 9.27
C SER A 52 0.52 -4.24 9.46
N ASN A 53 -0.41 -3.99 10.39
CA ASN A 53 -1.61 -4.82 10.57
C ASN A 53 -2.65 -4.59 9.45
N VAL A 54 -2.48 -3.55 8.65
CA VAL A 54 -3.43 -3.18 7.60
C VAL A 54 -2.90 -3.64 6.24
N CYS A 55 -1.60 -3.53 5.97
CA CYS A 55 -1.03 -3.79 4.65
C CYS A 55 0.00 -4.92 4.77
N PRO A 56 -0.22 -6.10 4.16
CA PRO A 56 0.81 -7.14 4.11
C PRO A 56 2.11 -6.61 3.51
N VAL A 57 3.22 -7.03 4.12
CA VAL A 57 4.57 -6.72 3.63
C VAL A 57 4.84 -7.48 2.34
N SER A 58 5.48 -6.80 1.40
CA SER A 58 5.80 -7.32 0.07
C SER A 58 7.19 -6.87 -0.40
N THR A 59 7.70 -7.52 -1.43
CA THR A 59 9.05 -7.31 -1.96
C THR A 59 9.05 -6.64 -3.33
N MET A 60 10.21 -6.14 -3.77
CA MET A 60 10.36 -5.65 -5.14
C MET A 60 10.15 -6.74 -6.20
N SER A 61 10.43 -8.00 -5.88
CA SER A 61 10.14 -9.13 -6.78
C SER A 61 8.64 -9.35 -6.94
N ASP A 62 7.84 -9.10 -5.91
CA ASP A 62 6.39 -9.21 -5.98
C ASP A 62 5.76 -8.02 -6.72
N LEU A 63 6.31 -6.81 -6.55
CA LEU A 63 5.97 -5.68 -7.40
C LEU A 63 6.23 -5.98 -8.88
N LEU A 64 7.38 -6.58 -9.21
CA LEU A 64 7.69 -6.93 -10.60
C LEU A 64 6.65 -7.90 -11.17
N LYS A 65 6.27 -8.94 -10.43
CA LYS A 65 5.22 -9.88 -10.85
C LYS A 65 3.87 -9.19 -11.03
N MET A 66 3.50 -8.29 -10.13
CA MET A 66 2.27 -7.48 -10.23
C MET A 66 2.26 -6.65 -11.51
N VAL A 67 3.39 -6.00 -11.83
CA VAL A 67 3.55 -5.21 -13.06
C VAL A 67 3.45 -6.10 -14.30
N GLU A 68 4.15 -7.24 -14.32
CA GLU A 68 4.13 -8.20 -15.44
C GLU A 68 2.74 -8.81 -15.68
N GLY A 69 1.95 -9.00 -14.61
CA GLY A 69 0.59 -9.52 -14.68
C GLY A 69 -0.50 -8.48 -14.97
N SER A 70 -0.15 -7.19 -15.01
CA SER A 70 -1.12 -6.10 -15.16
C SER A 70 -1.28 -5.66 -16.61
N ASP A 71 -2.53 -5.50 -17.07
CA ASP A 71 -2.81 -4.89 -18.38
C ASP A 71 -2.36 -3.42 -18.46
N LYS A 72 -2.42 -2.72 -17.33
CA LYS A 72 -2.07 -1.30 -17.19
C LYS A 72 -1.50 -1.03 -15.81
N VAL A 73 -0.52 -0.13 -15.74
CA VAL A 73 0.10 0.32 -14.49
C VAL A 73 -0.04 1.83 -14.38
N LEU A 74 -0.49 2.30 -13.22
CA LEU A 74 -0.56 3.72 -12.86
C LEU A 74 0.39 3.98 -11.70
N VAL A 75 1.19 5.03 -11.81
CA VAL A 75 2.17 5.43 -10.79
C VAL A 75 1.83 6.83 -10.30
N PHE A 76 1.79 7.01 -8.98
CA PHE A 76 1.58 8.28 -8.30
C PHE A 76 2.80 8.55 -7.42
N GLY A 77 3.25 9.81 -7.38
CA GLY A 77 4.42 10.24 -6.62
C GLY A 77 4.25 11.65 -6.09
#